data_AF-A0A3M1E0I7-F1
#
_entry.id   AF-A0A3M1E0I7-F1
#
_cell.length_a   1.000
_cell.length_b   1.000
_cell.length_c   1.000
_cell.angle_alpha   90.00
_cell.angle_beta   90.00
_cell.angle_gamma   90.00
#
_symmetry.space_group_name_H-M   'P 1'
#
loop_
_entity.id
_entity.type
_entity.pdbx_description
1 polymer ?
#
loop_
_entity_poly.entity_id
_entity_poly.type
_entity_poly.pdbx_seq_one_letter_code
_entity_poly.pdbx_strand_id
1 'polypeptide(L)'
;SFTLDQDVTFTGGSASNVTIPIPGGGWDCLSARDPLHTLRATSADFGTLDGTSYTATFLGPWPTGGHWLLGGNLNGDDFIDIVDFAVFFPLYLTPASSDTPCGTASPHADINGDNVVDLLDLIFISTNSLMASQPPCCGGVPAAGGVAIGHGPRTSITFSELRRMGLGDLSYLDTDANGVFDFTDVEAILGGTAPLVDLPGNRLGPGKRVRRSPPRGR
;
A
#
# COMPACT_ATOMS: atom_id res chain seq x y z
N SER A 1 -0.01 23.53 11.72
CA SER A 1 -0.62 22.66 10.70
C SER A 1 -2.12 22.63 10.91
N PHE A 2 -2.88 22.37 9.85
CA PHE A 2 -4.31 22.10 9.88
C PHE A 2 -4.57 20.88 9.00
N THR A 3 -5.43 19.98 9.44
CA THR A 3 -5.80 18.75 8.74
C THR A 3 -7.31 18.61 8.82
N LEU A 4 -7.91 18.18 7.72
CA LEU A 4 -9.33 17.86 7.61
C LEU A 4 -9.48 16.63 6.73
N ASP A 5 -10.57 15.92 6.95
CA ASP A 5 -11.02 14.85 6.07
C ASP A 5 -12.26 15.34 5.31
N GLN A 6 -12.27 15.10 4.01
CA GLN A 6 -13.37 15.47 3.12
C GLN A 6 -13.53 14.40 2.05
N ASP A 7 -14.76 13.97 1.82
CA ASP A 7 -15.07 13.09 0.70
C ASP A 7 -14.80 13.80 -0.63
N VAL A 8 -14.06 13.15 -1.51
CA VAL A 8 -13.74 13.63 -2.86
C VAL A 8 -14.21 12.60 -3.87
N THR A 9 -15.09 13.02 -4.78
CA THR A 9 -15.55 12.16 -5.87
C THR A 9 -14.54 12.17 -7.01
N PHE A 10 -14.07 10.98 -7.38
CA PHE A 10 -13.26 10.77 -8.57
C PHE A 10 -14.12 10.24 -9.73
N THR A 11 -13.84 10.67 -10.94
CA THR A 11 -14.44 10.13 -12.18
C THR A 11 -13.32 9.76 -13.13
N GLY A 12 -13.20 8.48 -13.47
CA GLY A 12 -12.10 7.98 -14.30
C GLY A 12 -10.72 8.23 -13.67
N GLY A 13 -10.61 8.11 -12.35
CA GLY A 13 -9.36 8.34 -11.61
C GLY A 13 -8.96 9.81 -11.44
N SER A 14 -9.84 10.77 -11.77
CA SER A 14 -9.56 12.21 -11.63
C SER A 14 -10.65 12.93 -10.85
N ALA A 15 -10.23 13.87 -10.00
CA ALA A 15 -11.09 14.84 -9.33
C ALA A 15 -10.63 16.26 -9.69
N SER A 16 -11.57 17.17 -9.93
CA SER A 16 -11.27 18.56 -10.28
C SER A 16 -12.30 19.51 -9.67
N ASN A 17 -11.95 20.79 -9.54
CA ASN A 17 -12.81 21.83 -8.95
C ASN A 17 -13.29 21.50 -7.52
N VAL A 18 -12.50 20.73 -6.78
CA VAL A 18 -12.76 20.42 -5.36
C VAL A 18 -12.52 21.68 -4.54
N THR A 19 -13.54 22.12 -3.82
CA THR A 19 -13.43 23.27 -2.89
C THR A 19 -13.34 22.75 -1.47
N ILE A 20 -12.35 23.26 -0.73
CA ILE A 20 -12.07 22.85 0.64
C ILE A 20 -12.04 24.11 1.52
N PRO A 21 -12.94 24.24 2.51
CA PRO A 21 -12.91 25.36 3.43
C PRO A 21 -11.75 25.19 4.43
N ILE A 22 -10.87 26.19 4.50
CA ILE A 22 -9.74 26.22 5.43
C ILE A 22 -9.82 27.46 6.35
N PRO A 23 -9.22 27.42 7.54
CA PRO A 23 -9.13 28.60 8.40
C PRO A 23 -8.45 29.76 7.67
N GLY A 24 -8.95 30.97 7.91
CA GLY A 24 -8.33 32.20 7.39
C GLY A 24 -6.90 32.34 7.91
N GLY A 25 -5.96 32.57 7.00
CA GLY A 25 -4.54 32.65 7.34
C GLY A 25 -3.67 32.56 6.08
N GLY A 26 -2.37 32.78 6.27
CA GLY A 26 -1.38 32.52 5.23
C GLY A 26 -0.98 31.05 5.23
N TRP A 27 -1.13 30.41 4.08
CA TRP A 27 -0.70 29.03 3.84
C TRP A 27 0.34 29.03 2.73
N ASP A 28 1.36 28.18 2.86
CA ASP A 28 2.49 28.04 1.93
C ASP A 28 2.65 26.63 1.39
N CYS A 29 1.84 25.67 1.87
CA CYS A 29 1.92 24.27 1.47
C CYS A 29 0.57 23.56 1.65
N LEU A 30 0.30 22.62 0.75
CA LEU A 30 -0.81 21.68 0.83
C LEU A 30 -0.32 20.26 0.55
N SER A 31 -0.71 19.32 1.40
CA SER A 31 -0.51 17.88 1.18
C SER A 31 -1.84 17.15 1.25
N ALA A 32 -1.99 16.10 0.44
CA ALA A 32 -3.16 15.25 0.40
C ALA A 32 -2.75 13.77 0.42
N ARG A 33 -3.64 12.94 0.94
CA ARG A 33 -3.59 11.49 0.84
C ARG A 33 -4.99 10.92 0.97
N ASP A 34 -5.20 9.76 0.38
CA ASP A 34 -6.21 8.82 0.86
C ASP A 34 -5.54 7.94 1.94
N PRO A 35 -6.02 7.95 3.19
CA PRO A 35 -5.41 7.20 4.27
C PRO A 35 -5.50 5.67 4.10
N LEU A 36 -6.42 5.17 3.28
CA LEU A 36 -6.62 3.73 3.07
C LEU A 36 -5.82 3.18 1.89
N HIS A 37 -5.48 4.01 0.90
CA HIS A 37 -4.93 3.50 -0.35
C HIS A 37 -3.67 4.20 -0.82
N THR A 38 -3.42 5.47 -0.46
CA THR A 38 -2.34 6.24 -1.10
C THR A 38 -1.25 6.70 -0.14
N LEU A 39 -0.05 6.83 -0.70
CA LEU A 39 0.98 7.67 -0.13
C LEU A 39 0.53 9.13 -0.09
N ARG A 40 1.13 9.88 0.82
CA ARG A 40 0.98 11.34 0.86
C ARG A 40 1.73 11.98 -0.30
N ALA A 41 1.07 12.92 -0.96
CA ALA A 41 1.68 13.86 -1.88
C ALA A 41 1.56 15.28 -1.33
N THR A 42 2.55 16.11 -1.64
CA THR A 42 2.62 17.52 -1.31
C THR A 42 2.68 18.30 -2.60
N SER A 43 1.72 19.19 -2.83
CA SER A 43 1.55 19.88 -4.13
C SER A 43 2.77 20.75 -4.47
N ALA A 44 3.28 20.64 -5.70
CA ALA A 44 4.36 21.48 -6.20
C ALA A 44 3.91 22.84 -6.75
N ASP A 45 2.64 22.98 -7.08
CA ASP A 45 2.04 24.15 -7.70
C ASP A 45 1.07 24.88 -6.77
N PHE A 46 1.22 24.66 -5.45
CA PHE A 46 0.41 25.36 -4.46
C PHE A 46 0.65 26.88 -4.53
N GLY A 47 -0.44 27.63 -4.69
CA GLY A 47 -0.38 29.07 -4.87
C GLY A 47 -1.68 29.77 -4.53
N THR A 48 -1.68 31.10 -4.62
CA THR A 48 -2.89 31.92 -4.46
C THR A 48 -3.46 32.32 -5.81
N LEU A 49 -4.79 32.29 -5.94
CA LEU A 49 -5.49 32.69 -7.15
C LEU A 49 -5.79 34.20 -7.17
N ASP A 50 -6.25 34.76 -6.05
CA ASP A 50 -6.75 36.14 -5.93
C ASP A 50 -6.31 36.83 -4.62
N GLY A 51 -5.35 36.25 -3.88
CA GLY A 51 -4.91 36.72 -2.57
C GLY A 51 -5.77 36.23 -1.40
N THR A 52 -6.89 35.56 -1.67
CA THR A 52 -7.81 35.02 -0.65
C THR A 52 -8.12 33.53 -0.83
N SER A 53 -8.05 33.04 -2.07
CA SER A 53 -8.24 31.65 -2.46
C SER A 53 -6.90 31.02 -2.83
N TYR A 54 -6.79 29.72 -2.57
CA TYR A 54 -5.62 28.92 -2.91
C TYR A 54 -5.96 27.89 -3.98
N THR A 55 -4.96 27.51 -4.77
CA THR A 55 -5.05 26.43 -5.76
C THR A 55 -3.88 25.48 -5.56
N ALA A 56 -4.11 24.20 -5.87
CA ALA A 56 -3.10 23.16 -5.88
C ALA A 56 -3.54 22.05 -6.84
N THR A 57 -2.57 21.35 -7.42
CA THR A 57 -2.81 20.10 -8.12
C THR A 57 -1.94 18.97 -7.59
N PHE A 58 -2.43 17.75 -7.81
CA PHE A 58 -1.76 16.50 -7.49
C PHE A 58 -1.65 15.68 -8.78
N LEU A 59 -1.02 16.28 -9.80
CA LEU A 59 -0.95 15.73 -11.16
C LEU A 59 0.49 15.37 -11.55
N GLY A 60 0.59 14.40 -12.45
CA GLY A 60 1.83 13.94 -13.07
C GLY A 60 2.55 12.84 -12.27
N PRO A 61 3.36 12.02 -12.97
CA PRO A 61 4.13 10.97 -12.34
C PRO A 61 5.30 11.55 -11.54
N TRP A 62 5.59 10.95 -10.39
CA TRP A 62 6.66 11.40 -9.49
C TRP A 62 8.06 11.46 -10.14
N PRO A 63 8.48 10.50 -11.00
CA PRO A 63 9.78 10.56 -11.67
C PRO A 63 10.00 11.81 -12.54
N THR A 64 8.92 12.49 -12.97
CA THR A 64 9.01 13.72 -13.76
C THR A 64 8.64 14.97 -12.94
N GLY A 65 8.66 14.88 -11.62
CA GLY A 65 8.30 15.98 -10.71
C GLY A 65 6.79 16.23 -10.57
N GLY A 66 5.96 15.25 -10.94
CA GLY A 66 4.53 15.29 -10.65
C GLY A 66 4.21 14.77 -9.24
N HIS A 67 2.96 14.94 -8.83
CA HIS A 67 2.51 14.73 -7.45
C HIS A 67 1.22 13.90 -7.37
N TRP A 68 1.05 12.90 -8.25
CA TRP A 68 -0.05 11.94 -8.14
C TRP A 68 -0.16 11.34 -6.73
N LEU A 69 -1.40 11.06 -6.31
CA LEU A 69 -1.67 10.24 -5.14
C LEU A 69 -1.36 8.78 -5.50
N LEU A 70 -0.16 8.31 -5.14
CA LEU A 70 0.28 6.96 -5.49
C LEU A 70 -0.44 5.92 -4.63
N GLY A 71 -1.24 5.07 -5.27
CA GLY A 71 -1.94 3.96 -4.63
C GLY A 71 -1.02 2.79 -4.25
N GLY A 72 -1.42 2.01 -3.26
CA GLY A 72 -0.72 0.82 -2.78
C GLY A 72 -0.37 0.81 -1.28
N ASN A 73 -0.67 1.88 -0.54
CA ASN A 73 -0.40 1.98 0.90
C ASN A 73 -1.65 1.61 1.69
N LEU A 74 -1.77 0.33 2.04
CA LEU A 74 -2.94 -0.27 2.67
C LEU A 74 -2.88 -0.24 4.20
N ASN A 75 -1.69 -0.07 4.77
CA ASN A 75 -1.50 0.03 6.22
C ASN A 75 -1.48 1.49 6.73
N GLY A 76 -1.46 2.46 5.82
CA GLY A 76 -1.53 3.89 6.10
C GLY A 76 -0.21 4.52 6.57
N ASP A 77 0.92 3.82 6.49
CA ASP A 77 2.22 4.34 6.95
C ASP A 77 2.90 5.25 5.91
N ASP A 78 4.21 5.51 6.04
CA ASP A 78 4.95 6.40 5.14
C ASP A 78 5.54 5.66 3.92
N PHE A 79 5.27 4.38 3.72
CA PHE A 79 5.82 3.56 2.64
C PHE A 79 4.77 2.70 1.95
N ILE A 80 5.10 2.23 0.75
CA ILE A 80 4.46 1.06 0.14
C ILE A 80 5.50 -0.04 0.21
N ASP A 81 5.28 -1.06 1.01
CA ASP A 81 6.29 -2.06 1.32
C ASP A 81 5.69 -3.45 1.57
N ILE A 82 6.50 -4.39 2.04
CA ILE A 82 6.07 -5.79 2.23
C ILE A 82 4.84 -5.93 3.15
N VAL A 83 4.60 -4.98 4.05
CA VAL A 83 3.44 -5.01 4.94
C VAL A 83 2.16 -4.79 4.15
N ASP A 84 2.16 -3.96 3.11
CA ASP A 84 0.98 -3.73 2.26
C ASP A 84 0.58 -4.99 1.50
N PHE A 85 1.56 -5.77 1.03
CA PHE A 85 1.29 -7.10 0.47
C PHE A 85 0.66 -8.05 1.50
N ALA A 86 1.11 -8.00 2.75
CA ALA A 86 0.55 -8.82 3.82
C ALA A 86 -0.88 -8.41 4.19
N VAL A 87 -1.24 -7.13 4.03
CA VAL A 87 -2.61 -6.63 4.18
C VAL A 87 -3.49 -7.03 2.98
N PHE A 88 -2.93 -7.04 1.78
CA PHE A 88 -3.63 -7.37 0.54
C PHE A 88 -4.08 -8.84 0.47
N PHE A 89 -3.17 -9.80 0.68
CA PHE A 89 -3.45 -11.21 0.38
C PHE A 89 -4.65 -11.83 1.15
N PRO A 90 -4.92 -11.48 2.42
CA PRO A 90 -6.12 -11.94 3.12
C PRO A 90 -7.43 -11.44 2.52
N LEU A 91 -7.39 -10.35 1.74
CA LEU A 91 -8.54 -9.73 1.08
C LEU A 91 -8.69 -10.19 -0.38
N TYR A 92 -7.72 -10.91 -0.94
CA TYR A 92 -7.74 -11.33 -2.33
C TYR A 92 -9.00 -12.16 -2.67
N LEU A 93 -9.67 -11.80 -3.77
CA LEU A 93 -10.95 -12.31 -4.25
C LEU A 93 -12.14 -12.07 -3.31
N THR A 94 -12.02 -11.13 -2.38
CA THR A 94 -13.16 -10.67 -1.57
C THR A 94 -13.83 -9.46 -2.22
N PRO A 95 -15.16 -9.32 -2.09
CA PRO A 95 -15.84 -8.10 -2.50
C PRO A 95 -15.46 -6.95 -1.57
N ALA A 96 -15.33 -5.76 -2.14
CA ALA A 96 -15.10 -4.51 -1.43
C ALA A 96 -15.98 -3.41 -2.06
N SER A 97 -16.17 -2.29 -1.37
CA SER A 97 -16.93 -1.17 -1.94
C SER A 97 -15.98 -0.26 -2.71
N SER A 98 -16.34 0.13 -3.94
CA SER A 98 -15.53 1.09 -4.70
C SER A 98 -15.38 2.44 -3.99
N ASP A 99 -16.41 2.85 -3.24
CA ASP A 99 -16.42 4.11 -2.51
C ASP A 99 -15.96 3.90 -1.06
N THR A 100 -15.00 4.71 -0.62
CA THR A 100 -14.49 4.71 0.75
C THR A 100 -14.66 6.09 1.40
N PRO A 101 -15.90 6.47 1.77
CA PRO A 101 -16.13 7.75 2.45
C PRO A 101 -15.32 7.85 3.74
N CYS A 102 -15.13 9.07 4.23
CA CYS A 102 -14.43 9.35 5.47
C CYS A 102 -14.98 8.48 6.61
N GLY A 103 -14.08 7.79 7.31
CA GLY A 103 -14.43 6.86 8.38
C GLY A 103 -14.65 5.41 7.95
N THR A 104 -14.47 5.07 6.66
CA THR A 104 -14.38 3.68 6.20
C THR A 104 -13.29 2.94 6.99
N ALA A 105 -13.59 1.73 7.44
CA ALA A 105 -12.68 0.94 8.25
C ALA A 105 -11.53 0.36 7.42
N SER A 106 -10.32 0.41 7.96
CA SER A 106 -9.15 -0.32 7.44
C SER A 106 -9.21 -1.80 7.87
N PRO A 107 -8.65 -2.74 7.07
CA PRO A 107 -8.06 -2.54 5.74
C PRO A 107 -9.10 -2.52 4.61
N HIS A 108 -8.76 -1.86 3.51
CA HIS A 108 -9.55 -1.82 2.27
C HIS A 108 -8.60 -1.92 1.08
N ALA A 109 -8.73 -2.93 0.22
CA ALA A 109 -7.73 -3.27 -0.80
C ALA A 109 -8.24 -3.20 -2.25
N ASP A 110 -9.47 -2.74 -2.47
CA ASP A 110 -9.98 -2.39 -3.80
C ASP A 110 -9.51 -0.97 -4.10
N ILE A 111 -8.32 -0.88 -4.71
CA ILE A 111 -7.61 0.36 -5.01
C ILE A 111 -8.09 0.92 -6.35
N ASN A 112 -8.49 0.03 -7.27
CA ASN A 112 -8.93 0.41 -8.61
C ASN A 112 -10.40 0.88 -8.65
N GLY A 113 -11.19 0.55 -7.62
CA GLY A 113 -12.58 0.95 -7.43
C GLY A 113 -13.58 0.12 -8.24
N ASP A 114 -13.33 -1.16 -8.50
CA ASP A 114 -14.20 -2.04 -9.31
C ASP A 114 -15.06 -3.01 -8.47
N ASN A 115 -15.01 -2.90 -7.15
CA ASN A 115 -15.72 -3.67 -6.13
C ASN A 115 -15.20 -5.10 -5.88
N VAL A 116 -14.04 -5.46 -6.39
CA VAL A 116 -13.38 -6.73 -6.05
C VAL A 116 -11.89 -6.52 -5.82
N VAL A 117 -11.36 -7.15 -4.78
CA VAL A 117 -9.91 -7.12 -4.52
C VAL A 117 -9.26 -8.20 -5.39
N ASP A 118 -8.52 -7.80 -6.43
CA ASP A 118 -7.91 -8.75 -7.36
C ASP A 118 -6.50 -8.36 -7.85
N LEU A 119 -6.03 -9.02 -8.92
CA LEU A 119 -4.69 -8.77 -9.45
C LEU A 119 -4.50 -7.33 -9.96
N LEU A 120 -5.56 -6.64 -10.38
CA LEU A 120 -5.48 -5.25 -10.81
C LEU A 120 -5.17 -4.32 -9.64
N ASP A 121 -5.63 -4.61 -8.43
CA ASP A 121 -5.25 -3.86 -7.23
C ASP A 121 -3.81 -4.14 -6.81
N LEU A 122 -3.38 -5.41 -6.91
CA LEU A 122 -2.00 -5.80 -6.62
C LEU A 122 -0.98 -5.09 -7.52
N ILE A 123 -1.38 -4.70 -8.74
CA ILE A 123 -0.53 -3.91 -9.64
C ILE A 123 -0.15 -2.56 -9.00
N PHE A 124 -1.03 -1.92 -8.23
CA PHE A 124 -0.69 -0.65 -7.56
C PHE A 124 0.39 -0.84 -6.49
N ILE A 125 0.24 -1.86 -5.64
CA ILE A 125 1.21 -2.17 -4.58
C ILE A 125 2.57 -2.57 -5.19
N SER A 126 2.56 -3.45 -6.20
CA SER A 126 3.79 -3.92 -6.85
C SER A 126 4.50 -2.84 -7.66
N THR A 127 3.77 -2.04 -8.44
CA THR A 127 4.35 -0.95 -9.25
C THR A 127 4.95 0.14 -8.38
N ASN A 128 4.33 0.43 -7.23
CA ASN A 128 4.78 1.49 -6.33
C ASN A 128 5.57 0.97 -5.13
N SER A 129 6.03 -0.30 -5.15
CA SER A 129 6.79 -0.87 -4.04
C SER A 129 8.07 -0.08 -3.73
N LEU A 130 8.37 0.02 -2.44
CA LEU A 130 9.49 0.80 -1.86
C LEU A 130 9.38 2.32 -2.06
N MET A 131 8.28 2.82 -2.61
CA MET A 131 8.01 4.25 -2.66
C MET A 131 7.65 4.77 -1.26
N ALA A 132 8.01 6.01 -0.98
CA ALA A 132 7.80 6.66 0.31
C ALA A 132 6.91 7.90 0.14
N SER A 133 6.12 8.23 1.16
CA SER A 133 5.35 9.46 1.21
C SER A 133 6.25 10.68 0.99
N GLN A 134 5.73 11.68 0.27
CA GLN A 134 6.41 12.96 0.17
C GLN A 134 6.49 13.64 1.55
N PRO A 135 7.48 14.53 1.77
CA PRO A 135 7.58 15.27 3.03
C PRO A 135 6.26 15.99 3.33
N PRO A 136 5.78 15.92 4.58
CA PRO A 136 4.61 16.69 4.98
C PRO A 136 4.91 18.19 4.95
N CYS A 137 3.87 19.00 4.80
CA CYS A 137 3.98 20.46 4.83
C CYS A 137 4.58 21.03 6.12
N CYS A 138 4.41 20.33 7.25
CA CYS A 138 4.91 20.78 8.55
C CYS A 138 5.62 19.62 9.24
N GLY A 139 6.72 19.91 9.93
CA GLY A 139 7.43 18.94 10.76
C GLY A 139 8.24 17.88 10.00
N GLY A 140 8.33 17.97 8.66
CA GLY A 140 9.14 17.10 7.82
C GLY A 140 10.50 17.71 7.47
N VAL A 141 11.54 16.88 7.42
CA VAL A 141 12.81 17.24 6.77
C VAL A 141 12.56 17.37 5.25
N PRO A 142 13.08 18.39 4.55
CA PRO A 142 12.84 18.57 3.12
C PRO A 142 13.36 17.36 2.32
N ALA A 143 12.57 16.86 1.37
CA ALA A 143 13.04 15.86 0.42
C ALA A 143 14.00 16.52 -0.58
N ALA A 144 15.28 16.39 -0.30
CA ALA A 144 16.28 16.09 -1.32
C ALA A 144 16.80 14.68 -1.03
N GLY A 145 16.21 13.66 -1.66
CA GLY A 145 16.82 12.33 -1.76
C GLY A 145 16.87 11.47 -0.49
N GLY A 146 15.79 11.42 0.30
CA GLY A 146 15.64 10.45 1.38
C GLY A 146 15.22 11.11 2.68
N VAL A 147 13.96 10.90 3.07
CA VAL A 147 13.51 11.28 4.41
C VAL A 147 14.17 10.32 5.40
N ALA A 148 14.87 10.87 6.39
CA ALA A 148 15.26 10.15 7.61
C ALA A 148 14.02 9.92 8.49
N ILE A 149 13.05 9.17 7.98
CA ILE A 149 12.15 8.38 8.81
C ILE A 149 13.03 7.27 9.37
N GLY A 150 13.02 7.04 10.69
CA GLY A 150 14.01 6.22 11.39
C GLY A 150 14.22 4.81 10.83
N HIS A 151 13.31 4.35 9.95
CA HIS A 151 13.42 3.14 9.15
C HIS A 151 12.93 3.41 7.72
N GLY A 152 13.59 2.82 6.71
CA GLY A 152 13.14 2.83 5.31
C GLY A 152 12.04 1.81 5.04
N PRO A 153 11.60 1.65 3.77
CA PRO A 153 10.59 0.66 3.42
C PRO A 153 11.08 -0.75 3.77
N ARG A 154 10.17 -1.56 4.30
CA ARG A 154 10.47 -2.93 4.73
C ARG A 154 10.43 -3.87 3.54
N THR A 155 11.47 -4.68 3.41
CA THR A 155 11.52 -5.74 2.40
C THR A 155 11.18 -7.13 2.97
N SER A 156 11.03 -7.22 4.29
CA SER A 156 10.69 -8.46 5.00
C SER A 156 10.01 -8.17 6.35
N ILE A 157 9.14 -9.07 6.78
CA ILE A 157 8.43 -9.03 8.07
C ILE A 157 8.26 -10.42 8.65
N THR A 158 8.49 -10.60 9.96
CA THR A 158 8.24 -11.91 10.59
C THR A 158 6.74 -12.11 10.82
N PHE A 159 6.25 -13.35 10.79
CA PHE A 159 4.84 -13.62 11.15
C PHE A 159 4.52 -13.26 12.61
N SER A 160 5.54 -13.24 13.48
CA SER A 160 5.38 -12.76 14.86
C SER A 160 5.08 -11.26 14.91
N GLU A 161 5.63 -10.47 13.97
CA GLU A 161 5.36 -9.05 13.83
C GLU A 161 3.97 -8.83 13.23
N LEU A 162 3.61 -9.54 12.16
CA LEU A 162 2.26 -9.47 11.57
C LEU A 162 1.16 -9.74 12.62
N ARG A 163 1.35 -10.75 13.47
CA ARG A 163 0.44 -11.02 14.60
C ARG A 163 0.40 -9.90 15.63
N ARG A 164 1.55 -9.29 15.96
CA ARG A 164 1.61 -8.12 16.87
C ARG A 164 0.93 -6.89 16.28
N MET A 165 0.89 -6.77 14.95
CA MET A 165 0.17 -5.74 14.22
C MET A 165 -1.34 -6.01 14.10
N GLY A 166 -1.83 -7.16 14.58
CA GLY A 166 -3.24 -7.52 14.54
C GLY A 166 -3.70 -8.12 13.21
N LEU A 167 -2.78 -8.44 12.29
CA LEU A 167 -3.10 -8.99 10.96
C LEU A 167 -3.41 -10.49 10.95
N GLY A 168 -3.49 -11.12 12.13
CA GLY A 168 -3.82 -12.54 12.26
C GLY A 168 -2.67 -13.49 11.89
N ASP A 169 -3.00 -14.75 11.65
CA ASP A 169 -2.04 -15.78 11.26
C ASP A 169 -1.92 -15.84 9.73
N LEU A 170 -0.86 -15.21 9.23
CA LEU A 170 -0.54 -15.16 7.80
C LEU A 170 0.58 -16.12 7.40
N SER A 171 0.91 -17.10 8.24
CA SER A 171 2.00 -18.05 7.98
C SER A 171 1.83 -18.87 6.71
N TYR A 172 0.60 -18.98 6.17
CA TYR A 172 0.39 -19.61 4.88
C TYR A 172 1.11 -18.89 3.74
N LEU A 173 1.36 -17.58 3.87
CA LEU A 173 2.10 -16.77 2.89
C LEU A 173 3.61 -17.10 2.83
N ASP A 174 4.15 -17.85 3.79
CA ASP A 174 5.54 -18.34 3.80
C ASP A 174 5.68 -19.48 2.79
N THR A 175 6.13 -19.18 1.57
CA THR A 175 6.19 -20.17 0.49
C THR A 175 7.45 -21.03 0.53
N ASP A 176 8.53 -20.53 1.14
CA ASP A 176 9.82 -21.22 1.26
C ASP A 176 10.09 -21.76 2.69
N ALA A 177 9.16 -21.52 3.62
CA ALA A 177 9.19 -21.94 5.02
C ALA A 177 10.37 -21.33 5.82
N ASN A 178 10.76 -20.09 5.52
CA ASN A 178 11.87 -19.40 6.18
C ASN A 178 11.46 -18.62 7.44
N GLY A 179 10.16 -18.53 7.74
CA GLY A 179 9.60 -17.89 8.93
C GLY A 179 9.39 -16.37 8.81
N VAL A 180 9.62 -15.81 7.64
CA VAL A 180 9.30 -14.42 7.30
C VAL A 180 8.40 -14.36 6.07
N PHE A 181 7.78 -13.21 5.86
CA PHE A 181 7.13 -12.86 4.62
C PHE A 181 7.99 -11.80 3.94
N ASP A 182 8.49 -12.10 2.73
CA ASP A 182 9.32 -11.19 1.94
C ASP A 182 9.02 -11.26 0.43
N PHE A 183 9.80 -10.54 -0.38
CA PHE A 183 9.56 -10.52 -1.83
C PHE A 183 9.76 -11.87 -2.52
N THR A 184 10.53 -12.80 -1.94
CA THR A 184 10.63 -14.18 -2.44
C THR A 184 9.27 -14.87 -2.39
N ASP A 185 8.51 -14.64 -1.31
CA ASP A 185 7.16 -15.19 -1.16
C ASP A 185 6.17 -14.56 -2.12
N VAL A 186 6.23 -13.25 -2.26
CA VAL A 186 5.39 -12.51 -3.22
C VAL A 186 5.64 -13.04 -4.63
N GLU A 187 6.91 -13.17 -5.04
CA GLU A 187 7.29 -13.72 -6.35
C GLU A 187 6.80 -15.16 -6.52
N ALA A 188 6.91 -16.00 -5.49
CA ALA A 188 6.44 -17.38 -5.52
C ALA A 188 4.91 -17.45 -5.69
N ILE A 189 4.15 -16.67 -4.92
CA ILE A 189 2.68 -16.60 -4.99
C ILE A 189 2.24 -16.11 -6.37
N LEU A 190 2.86 -15.04 -6.88
CA LEU A 190 2.61 -14.51 -8.23
C LEU A 190 2.99 -15.50 -9.33
N GLY A 191 4.02 -16.31 -9.09
CA GLY A 191 4.43 -17.43 -9.95
C GLY A 191 3.49 -18.64 -9.91
N GLY A 192 2.40 -18.58 -9.13
CA GLY A 192 1.41 -19.64 -8.99
C GLY A 192 1.78 -20.71 -7.97
N THR A 193 2.80 -20.47 -7.14
CA THR A 193 3.08 -21.33 -5.98
C THR A 193 1.93 -21.15 -5.00
N ALA A 194 1.18 -22.23 -4.76
CA ALA A 194 0.17 -22.21 -3.73
C ALA A 194 0.84 -21.90 -2.38
N PRO A 195 0.27 -20.99 -1.57
CA PRO A 195 0.74 -20.76 -0.20
C PRO A 195 0.85 -22.11 0.54
N LEU A 196 1.83 -22.27 1.44
CA LEU A 196 1.98 -23.48 2.24
C LEU A 196 0.84 -23.55 3.25
N VAL A 197 -0.37 -23.90 2.79
CA VAL A 197 -1.48 -24.17 3.69
C VAL A 197 -1.16 -25.47 4.40
N ASP A 198 -0.73 -25.40 5.66
CA ASP A 198 -0.88 -26.53 6.57
C ASP A 198 -2.39 -26.66 6.82
N LEU A 199 -3.08 -27.28 5.86
CA LEU A 199 -4.49 -27.65 6.02
C LEU A 199 -4.57 -28.39 7.36
N PRO A 200 -5.49 -28.03 8.28
CA PRO A 200 -5.61 -28.72 9.56
C PRO A 200 -5.87 -30.21 9.28
N GLY A 201 -4.82 -31.01 9.40
CA GLY A 201 -4.81 -32.42 9.00
C GLY A 201 -3.55 -32.90 8.28
N ASN A 202 -2.73 -32.01 7.71
CA ASN A 202 -1.57 -32.41 6.88
C ASN A 202 -0.22 -32.10 7.53
N ARG A 203 -0.02 -32.60 8.76
CA ARG A 203 1.31 -32.71 9.38
C ARG A 203 2.20 -33.64 8.56
N LEU A 204 2.81 -33.14 7.49
CA LEU A 204 4.05 -33.71 7.00
C LEU A 204 5.16 -33.21 7.91
N GLY A 205 5.40 -33.96 8.99
CA GLY A 205 6.55 -33.75 9.87
C GLY A 205 7.88 -33.73 9.10
N PRO A 206 8.96 -33.24 9.72
CA PRO A 206 10.21 -32.99 9.03
C PRO A 206 10.81 -34.31 8.53
N GLY A 207 10.92 -34.45 7.21
CA GLY A 207 11.79 -35.41 6.56
C GLY A 207 11.11 -36.63 5.93
N LYS A 208 10.75 -36.51 4.65
CA LYS A 208 10.94 -37.61 3.68
C LYS A 208 11.39 -37.04 2.33
N ARG A 209 12.71 -37.02 2.10
CA ARG A 209 13.25 -37.01 0.73
C ARG A 209 12.74 -38.27 0.04
N VAL A 210 11.88 -38.11 -0.96
CA VAL A 210 11.50 -39.21 -1.86
C VAL A 210 12.72 -39.56 -2.71
N ARG A 211 13.49 -40.57 -2.29
CA ARG A 211 14.50 -41.20 -3.16
C ARG A 211 13.75 -42.00 -4.23
N ARG A 212 13.76 -41.51 -5.47
CA ARG A 212 13.34 -42.30 -6.63
C ARG A 212 14.36 -43.42 -6.86
N SER A 213 13.94 -44.67 -6.72
CA SER A 213 14.74 -45.81 -7.18
C SER A 213 14.66 -45.90 -8.71
N PRO A 214 15.76 -46.27 -9.41
CA PRO A 214 15.75 -46.37 -10.86
C PRO A 214 14.90 -47.58 -11.33
N PRO A 215 14.33 -47.51 -12.54
CA PRO A 215 13.44 -48.55 -13.05
C PRO A 215 14.21 -49.86 -13.27
N ARG A 216 13.64 -50.96 -12.77
CA ARG A 216 14.12 -52.31 -13.13
C ARG A 216 13.64 -52.61 -14.55
N GLY A 217 14.59 -52.75 -15.46
CA GLY A 217 14.34 -53.18 -16.83
C GLY A 217 13.77 -54.59 -16.90
N ARG A 218 12.97 -54.82 -17.94
CA ARG A 218 12.80 -56.11 -18.61
C ARG A 218 13.03 -55.88 -20.10
#